data_AF-A0A9R0T8I3-F1
#
_entry.id   AF-A0A9R0T8I3-F1
#
_cell.length_a   1.000
_cell.length_b   1.000
_cell.length_c   1.000
_cell.angle_alpha   90.00
_cell.angle_beta   90.00
_cell.angle_gamma   90.00
#
_symmetry.space_group_name_H-M   'P 1'
#
loop_
_entity.id
_entity.type
_entity.pdbx_description
1 polymer ?
#
loop_
_entity_poly.entity_id
_entity_poly.type
_entity_poly.pdbx_seq_one_letter_code
_entity_poly.pdbx_strand_id
1 'polypeptide(L)'
;MAGSYIEIEQTSVSLSVKASSRVNPKRFIRNAHPPPLFLQLRGIPTRAERAGRERLQAAAAMENEFQDGKEEVIQAWYMDDSEEDQRLPHHREPKEFIPLAKLSELGVVSWNLNADDWEKDENLKKIREARGYSYVDICDVCPEKLPNYEAKLKNFFEEHLHTDEEIRYCLEGSGYFDVRDQNEQWIRIAVKKGGMIVLPAGMYHRFTLDSDNYIKAMRLFVGEPIWTPYNRPHDHLPARKEYVDKIINRGGNQTVEAR
;
A
#
# COMPACT_ATOMS: atom_id res chain seq x y z
N MET A 1 19.08 -20.43 -12.38
CA MET A 1 18.46 -19.76 -13.53
C MET A 1 18.49 -18.28 -13.23
N ALA A 2 19.43 -17.54 -13.83
CA ALA A 2 19.61 -16.12 -13.57
C ALA A 2 18.56 -15.33 -14.38
N GLY A 3 17.63 -14.66 -13.69
CA GLY A 3 16.69 -13.72 -14.30
C GLY A 3 17.37 -12.36 -14.43
N SER A 4 17.56 -11.89 -15.67
CA SER A 4 18.10 -10.55 -15.95
C SER A 4 17.07 -9.46 -15.63
N TYR A 5 17.46 -8.52 -14.78
CA TYR A 5 16.74 -7.27 -14.56
C TYR A 5 16.80 -6.41 -15.82
N ILE A 6 15.64 -5.97 -16.33
CA ILE A 6 15.55 -4.92 -17.34
C ILE A 6 14.98 -3.68 -16.64
N GLU A 7 15.83 -2.68 -16.49
CA GLU A 7 15.52 -1.37 -15.92
C GLU A 7 15.18 -0.44 -17.09
N ILE A 8 14.01 0.20 -17.05
CA ILE A 8 13.59 1.19 -18.06
C ILE A 8 13.84 2.57 -17.46
N GLU A 9 14.93 3.22 -17.87
CA GLU A 9 15.20 4.62 -17.56
C GLU A 9 14.19 5.54 -18.28
N GLN A 10 13.49 6.39 -17.53
CA GLN A 10 12.66 7.44 -18.11
C GLN A 10 13.51 8.65 -18.50
N THR A 11 13.70 8.86 -19.81
CA THR A 11 14.19 10.13 -20.36
C THR A 11 12.99 11.02 -20.71
N SER A 12 12.87 12.17 -20.04
CA SER A 12 11.84 13.18 -20.31
C SER A 12 12.23 14.03 -21.52
N VAL A 13 11.49 13.89 -22.61
CA VAL A 13 11.60 14.79 -23.78
C VAL A 13 10.49 15.83 -23.70
N SER A 14 10.86 17.09 -23.46
CA SER A 14 9.95 18.23 -23.50
C SER A 14 9.75 18.70 -24.95
N LEU A 15 8.50 18.64 -25.44
CA LEU A 15 8.11 19.20 -26.73
C LEU A 15 7.39 20.54 -26.49
N SER A 16 8.07 21.64 -26.81
CA SER A 16 7.46 22.98 -26.88
C SER A 16 6.70 23.10 -28.20
N VAL A 17 5.39 23.34 -28.14
CA VAL A 17 4.58 23.70 -29.31
C VAL A 17 4.32 25.20 -29.30
N LYS A 18 4.84 25.89 -30.31
CA LYS A 18 4.59 27.32 -30.57
C LYS A 18 3.16 27.52 -31.07
N ALA A 19 2.44 28.45 -30.44
CA ALA A 19 1.14 28.93 -30.86
C ALA A 19 1.25 29.81 -32.12
N SER A 20 0.32 29.65 -33.06
CA SER A 20 0.07 30.60 -34.15
C SER A 20 -1.44 30.78 -34.36
N SER A 21 -1.77 31.93 -34.92
CA SER A 21 -2.90 32.80 -34.62
C SER A 21 -4.16 32.63 -35.49
N ARG A 22 -5.31 33.00 -34.89
CA ARG A 22 -6.52 33.65 -35.47
C ARG A 22 -7.25 32.96 -36.65
N VAL A 23 -8.52 32.61 -36.45
CA VAL A 23 -9.70 33.16 -37.20
C VAL A 23 -10.98 32.93 -36.36
N ASN A 24 -11.85 33.95 -36.26
CA ASN A 24 -13.25 33.85 -35.83
C ASN A 24 -14.10 34.38 -37.01
N PRO A 25 -15.19 33.69 -37.40
CA PRO A 25 -16.45 34.43 -37.32
C PRO A 25 -17.67 33.57 -36.94
N LYS A 26 -18.42 34.10 -35.97
CA LYS A 26 -19.87 34.03 -35.75
C LYS A 26 -20.69 33.28 -36.83
N ARG A 27 -21.44 32.24 -36.42
CA ARG A 27 -22.81 32.01 -36.90
C ARG A 27 -23.60 30.99 -36.06
N PHE A 28 -24.84 31.38 -35.78
CA PHE A 28 -26.05 30.61 -35.44
C PHE A 28 -26.13 29.84 -34.10
N ILE A 29 -26.79 30.51 -33.16
CA ILE A 29 -27.53 29.92 -32.03
C ILE A 29 -28.74 29.18 -32.61
N ARG A 30 -28.85 27.88 -32.33
CA ARG A 30 -30.13 27.13 -32.32
C ARG A 30 -30.20 26.36 -31.02
N ASN A 31 -31.31 26.55 -30.30
CA ASN A 31 -31.65 25.89 -29.05
C ASN A 31 -31.54 24.36 -29.20
N ALA A 32 -30.59 23.76 -28.50
CA ALA A 32 -30.56 22.32 -28.25
C ALA A 32 -31.05 22.07 -26.82
N HIS A 33 -32.13 21.29 -26.69
CA HIS A 33 -32.59 20.78 -25.42
C HIS A 33 -31.47 19.98 -24.72
N PRO A 34 -31.40 19.98 -23.37
CA PRO A 34 -30.46 19.12 -22.67
C PRO A 34 -30.75 17.65 -23.00
N PRO A 35 -29.73 16.79 -23.17
CA PRO A 35 -29.96 15.36 -23.31
C PRO A 35 -30.62 14.85 -22.02
N PRO A 36 -31.47 13.82 -22.09
CA PRO A 36 -32.04 13.23 -20.88
C PRO A 36 -30.90 12.72 -20.01
N LEU A 37 -31.03 12.91 -18.69
CA LEU A 37 -30.15 12.26 -17.71
C LEU A 37 -30.08 10.78 -18.05
N PHE A 38 -28.94 10.33 -18.56
CA PHE A 38 -28.61 8.92 -18.55
C PHE A 38 -28.44 8.56 -17.08
N LEU A 39 -29.47 7.93 -16.51
CA LEU A 39 -29.35 7.18 -15.28
C LEU A 39 -28.24 6.16 -15.55
N GLN A 40 -27.05 6.40 -15.02
CA GLN A 40 -25.92 5.49 -15.14
C GLN A 40 -26.29 4.25 -14.32
N LEU A 41 -27.01 3.33 -14.96
CA LEU A 41 -27.35 2.03 -14.41
C LEU A 41 -26.03 1.41 -13.98
N ARG A 42 -25.77 1.36 -12.68
CA ARG A 42 -24.65 0.61 -12.12
C ARG A 42 -24.84 -0.82 -12.64
N GLY A 43 -24.01 -1.21 -13.61
CA GLY A 43 -24.11 -2.50 -14.27
C GLY A 43 -24.11 -3.63 -13.24
N ILE A 44 -24.91 -4.66 -13.48
CA ILE A 44 -24.89 -5.87 -12.66
C ILE A 44 -23.45 -6.43 -12.73
N PRO A 45 -22.76 -6.63 -11.59
CA PRO A 45 -21.40 -7.12 -11.61
C PRO A 45 -21.33 -8.49 -12.28
N THR A 46 -20.33 -8.66 -13.13
CA THR A 46 -19.99 -9.92 -13.81
C THR A 46 -19.73 -11.02 -12.78
N ARG A 47 -19.78 -12.27 -13.23
CA ARG A 47 -19.47 -13.44 -12.37
C ARG A 47 -18.04 -13.36 -11.82
N ALA A 48 -17.10 -12.85 -12.60
CA ALA A 48 -15.72 -12.64 -12.18
C ALA A 48 -15.61 -11.55 -11.10
N GLU A 49 -16.30 -10.42 -11.27
CA GLU A 49 -16.31 -9.33 -10.29
C GLU A 49 -17.00 -9.76 -8.98
N ARG A 50 -18.07 -10.55 -9.04
CA ARG A 50 -18.73 -11.12 -7.85
C ARG A 50 -17.80 -12.08 -7.11
N ALA A 51 -17.18 -13.03 -7.82
CA ALA A 51 -16.23 -13.96 -7.24
C ALA A 51 -14.97 -13.26 -6.67
N GLY A 52 -14.57 -12.11 -7.24
CA GLY A 52 -13.51 -11.27 -6.69
C GLY A 52 -13.93 -10.58 -5.39
N ARG A 53 -15.14 -10.02 -5.34
CA ARG A 53 -15.70 -9.40 -4.11
C ARG A 53 -15.90 -10.40 -2.99
N GLU A 54 -16.42 -11.59 -3.29
CA GLU A 54 -16.60 -12.66 -2.31
C GLU A 54 -15.26 -13.13 -1.73
N ARG A 55 -14.22 -13.23 -2.56
CA ARG A 55 -12.84 -13.53 -2.11
C ARG A 55 -12.28 -12.45 -1.21
N LEU A 56 -12.46 -11.17 -1.55
CA LEU A 56 -12.02 -10.05 -0.70
C LEU A 56 -12.77 -10.00 0.63
N GLN A 57 -14.09 -10.27 0.64
CA GLN A 57 -14.87 -10.37 1.87
C GLN A 57 -14.45 -11.57 2.73
N ALA A 58 -14.20 -12.73 2.12
CA ALA A 58 -13.68 -13.89 2.84
C ALA A 58 -12.28 -13.62 3.40
N ALA A 59 -11.40 -12.98 2.64
CA ALA A 59 -10.08 -12.58 3.09
C ALA A 59 -10.12 -11.56 4.25
N ALA A 60 -11.08 -10.63 4.22
CA ALA A 60 -11.30 -9.69 5.32
C ALA A 60 -11.87 -10.39 6.57
N ALA A 61 -12.75 -11.37 6.40
CA ALA A 61 -13.26 -12.18 7.51
C ALA A 61 -12.15 -13.03 8.16
N MET A 62 -11.22 -13.56 7.33
CA MET A 62 -10.05 -14.31 7.79
C MET A 62 -9.01 -13.47 8.54
N GLU A 63 -9.02 -12.15 8.42
CA GLU A 63 -8.17 -11.31 9.28
C GLU A 63 -8.44 -11.66 10.74
N ASN A 64 -9.71 -11.77 11.14
CA ASN A 64 -10.10 -12.02 12.53
C ASN A 64 -9.86 -13.46 13.02
N GLU A 65 -9.55 -14.41 12.14
CA GLU A 65 -9.39 -15.82 12.52
C GLU A 65 -8.01 -16.15 13.12
N PHE A 66 -7.01 -15.27 12.97
CA PHE A 66 -5.61 -15.53 13.40
C PHE A 66 -5.01 -14.35 14.18
N GLN A 67 -5.76 -13.83 15.16
CA GLN A 67 -5.39 -12.61 15.89
C GLN A 67 -4.42 -12.82 17.07
N ASP A 68 -4.29 -14.05 17.57
CA ASP A 68 -3.49 -14.32 18.76
C ASP A 68 -2.01 -13.96 18.54
N GLY A 69 -1.46 -13.14 19.44
CA GLY A 69 -0.06 -12.70 19.42
C GLY A 69 0.29 -11.66 18.35
N LYS A 70 -0.68 -11.10 17.61
CA LYS A 70 -0.41 -10.09 16.57
C LYS A 70 0.31 -8.86 17.08
N GLU A 71 0.01 -8.42 18.30
CA GLU A 71 0.67 -7.27 18.96
C GLU A 71 2.13 -7.55 19.36
N GLU A 72 2.55 -8.82 19.40
CA GLU A 72 3.95 -9.20 19.70
C GLU A 72 4.86 -8.98 18.50
N VAL A 73 4.29 -9.09 17.29
CA VAL A 73 5.02 -9.00 16.02
C VAL A 73 4.75 -7.71 15.26
N ILE A 74 3.63 -7.03 15.55
CA ILE A 74 3.24 -5.77 14.93
C ILE A 74 2.77 -4.76 15.97
N GLN A 75 3.39 -3.59 15.99
CA GLN A 75 3.02 -2.45 16.83
C GLN A 75 3.00 -1.19 15.99
N ALA A 76 2.12 -0.24 16.32
CA ALA A 76 2.08 1.05 15.62
C ALA A 76 1.95 2.23 16.56
N TRP A 77 2.47 3.39 16.15
CA TRP A 77 2.40 4.63 16.90
C TRP A 77 2.52 5.84 15.97
N TYR A 78 2.09 7.01 16.44
CA TYR A 78 2.37 8.26 15.74
C TYR A 78 3.82 8.71 15.95
N MET A 79 4.40 9.26 14.89
CA MET A 79 5.78 9.74 14.90
C MET A 79 5.91 11.15 15.48
N ASP A 80 7.06 11.42 16.11
CA ASP A 80 7.53 12.79 16.35
C ASP A 80 7.93 13.50 15.05
N ASP A 81 8.33 14.76 15.15
CA ASP A 81 8.77 15.63 14.05
C ASP A 81 10.29 15.82 14.01
N SER A 82 11.05 14.94 14.67
CA SER A 82 12.51 15.04 14.69
C SER A 82 13.14 14.57 13.37
N GLU A 83 14.25 15.20 13.01
CA GLU A 83 15.08 14.83 11.85
C GLU A 83 16.25 13.92 12.28
N GLU A 84 16.10 13.20 13.40
CA GLU A 84 17.06 12.19 13.83
C GLU A 84 17.11 11.00 12.86
N ASP A 85 17.98 10.02 13.14
CA ASP A 85 18.11 8.84 12.30
C ASP A 85 16.76 8.12 12.16
N GLN A 86 16.25 8.05 10.93
CA GLN A 86 14.98 7.42 10.55
C GLN A 86 14.79 6.00 11.09
N ARG A 87 15.88 5.30 11.43
CA ARG A 87 15.88 3.93 11.99
C ARG A 87 15.55 3.87 13.48
N LEU A 88 15.49 5.01 14.17
CA LEU A 88 15.07 5.10 15.58
C LEU A 88 13.55 4.95 15.70
N PRO A 89 12.98 4.65 16.88
CA PRO A 89 11.53 4.51 17.00
C PRO A 89 10.71 5.78 16.68
N HIS A 90 11.26 6.99 16.87
CA HIS A 90 10.56 8.26 16.67
C HIS A 90 9.20 8.36 17.39
N HIS A 91 9.15 8.01 18.68
CA HIS A 91 7.92 8.16 19.46
C HIS A 91 7.67 9.64 19.81
N ARG A 92 6.43 10.09 19.68
CA ARG A 92 5.96 11.33 20.35
C ARG A 92 6.15 11.24 21.87
N GLU A 93 6.20 12.39 22.52
CA GLU A 93 6.17 12.53 23.97
C GLU A 93 4.87 13.27 24.40
N PRO A 94 3.92 12.60 25.09
CA PRO A 94 3.94 11.19 25.49
C PRO A 94 3.74 10.22 24.32
N LYS A 95 4.16 8.96 24.52
CA LYS A 95 3.99 7.90 23.52
C LYS A 95 2.53 7.73 23.12
N GLU A 96 2.27 7.72 21.82
CA GLU A 96 0.91 7.63 21.27
C GLU A 96 0.80 6.37 20.38
N PHE A 97 0.49 5.23 21.00
CA PHE A 97 0.29 3.96 20.30
C PHE A 97 -1.05 3.92 19.56
N ILE A 98 -1.07 3.21 18.43
CA ILE A 98 -2.23 3.06 17.56
C ILE A 98 -2.71 1.60 17.62
N PRO A 99 -3.96 1.35 18.03
CA PRO A 99 -4.55 0.02 18.00
C PRO A 99 -4.56 -0.55 16.58
N LEU A 100 -4.34 -1.85 16.41
CA LEU A 100 -4.33 -2.48 15.08
C LEU A 100 -5.64 -2.28 14.31
N ALA A 101 -6.77 -2.20 15.01
CA ALA A 101 -8.07 -1.88 14.41
C ALA A 101 -8.08 -0.52 13.67
N LYS A 102 -7.32 0.48 14.16
CA LYS A 102 -7.16 1.77 13.47
C LYS A 102 -6.35 1.63 12.19
N LEU A 103 -5.39 0.71 12.13
CA LEU A 103 -4.67 0.40 10.89
C LEU A 103 -5.61 -0.28 9.87
N SER A 104 -6.48 -1.18 10.33
CA SER A 104 -7.49 -1.81 9.48
C SER A 104 -8.50 -0.79 8.91
N GLU A 105 -8.83 0.29 9.64
CA GLU A 105 -9.61 1.42 9.10
C GLU A 105 -8.91 2.15 7.95
N LEU A 106 -7.57 2.11 7.90
CA LEU A 106 -6.75 2.62 6.78
C LEU A 106 -6.55 1.56 5.68
N GLY A 107 -7.15 0.38 5.82
CA GLY A 107 -7.00 -0.73 4.88
C GLY A 107 -5.71 -1.52 5.03
N VAL A 108 -4.90 -1.24 6.05
CA VAL A 108 -3.74 -2.08 6.38
C VAL A 108 -4.23 -3.36 7.02
N VAL A 109 -3.86 -4.50 6.43
CA VAL A 109 -4.21 -5.82 6.94
C VAL A 109 -2.94 -6.49 7.44
N SER A 110 -3.05 -7.28 8.52
CA SER A 110 -1.88 -7.97 9.07
C SER A 110 -2.21 -9.26 9.79
N TRP A 111 -1.19 -10.11 9.97
CA TRP A 111 -1.27 -11.40 10.65
C TRP A 111 0.01 -11.72 11.44
N ASN A 112 -0.12 -12.62 12.41
CA ASN A 112 1.00 -13.33 13.03
C ASN A 112 1.04 -14.76 12.48
N LEU A 113 2.19 -15.19 11.99
CA LEU A 113 2.39 -16.46 11.29
C LEU A 113 3.65 -17.18 11.79
N ASN A 114 3.74 -18.48 11.50
CA ASN A 114 4.91 -19.28 11.88
C ASN A 114 6.06 -19.06 10.89
N ALA A 115 6.94 -18.11 11.20
CA ALA A 115 8.09 -17.79 10.35
C ALA A 115 9.16 -18.91 10.32
N ASP A 116 9.21 -19.77 11.34
CA ASP A 116 10.19 -20.84 11.44
C ASP A 116 9.90 -22.02 10.50
N ASP A 117 8.62 -22.27 10.18
CA ASP A 117 8.20 -23.33 9.25
C ASP A 117 7.17 -22.80 8.24
N TRP A 118 7.45 -21.63 7.66
CA TRP A 118 6.53 -20.94 6.75
C TRP A 118 6.13 -21.78 5.53
N GLU A 119 6.98 -22.72 5.10
CA GLU A 119 6.67 -23.64 3.98
C GLU A 119 5.50 -24.59 4.31
N LYS A 120 5.29 -24.90 5.59
CA LYS A 120 4.21 -25.78 6.07
C LYS A 120 3.13 -25.03 6.83
N ASP A 121 3.18 -23.70 6.86
CA ASP A 121 2.18 -22.88 7.54
C ASP A 121 0.86 -22.88 6.75
N GLU A 122 -0.12 -23.64 7.26
CA GLU A 122 -1.46 -23.71 6.67
C GLU A 122 -2.19 -22.36 6.72
N ASN A 123 -1.87 -21.47 7.65
CA ASN A 123 -2.48 -20.13 7.70
C ASN A 123 -1.95 -19.27 6.55
N LEU A 124 -0.63 -19.30 6.30
CA LEU A 124 -0.03 -18.63 5.13
C LEU A 124 -0.68 -19.15 3.84
N LYS A 125 -0.83 -20.47 3.70
CA LYS A 125 -1.48 -21.08 2.54
C LYS A 125 -2.92 -20.58 2.34
N LYS A 126 -3.75 -20.59 3.40
CA LYS A 126 -5.13 -20.09 3.35
C LYS A 126 -5.17 -18.61 2.94
N ILE A 127 -4.29 -17.76 3.50
CA ILE A 127 -4.21 -16.34 3.16
C ILE A 127 -3.88 -16.17 1.68
N ARG A 128 -2.88 -16.90 1.18
CA ARG A 128 -2.47 -16.86 -0.23
C ARG A 128 -3.59 -17.30 -1.17
N GLU A 129 -4.30 -18.38 -0.84
CA GLU A 129 -5.44 -18.87 -1.63
C GLU A 129 -6.61 -17.88 -1.64
N ALA A 130 -6.97 -17.33 -0.47
CA ALA A 130 -8.07 -16.38 -0.34
C ALA A 130 -7.81 -15.07 -1.08
N ARG A 131 -6.56 -14.57 -1.02
CA ARG A 131 -6.16 -13.29 -1.62
C ARG A 131 -5.56 -13.41 -3.02
N GLY A 132 -5.34 -14.62 -3.51
CA GLY A 132 -4.81 -14.88 -4.85
C GLY A 132 -3.31 -14.57 -5.00
N TYR A 133 -2.54 -14.69 -3.91
CA TYR A 133 -1.09 -14.45 -3.91
C TYR A 133 -0.33 -15.61 -4.58
N SER A 134 -0.22 -15.53 -5.90
CA SER A 134 0.38 -16.56 -6.74
C SER A 134 1.90 -16.45 -6.86
N TYR A 135 2.46 -15.24 -6.73
CA TYR A 135 3.90 -15.00 -6.80
C TYR A 135 4.50 -14.85 -5.39
N VAL A 136 5.69 -15.42 -5.20
CA VAL A 136 6.47 -15.33 -3.96
C VAL A 136 7.96 -15.26 -4.30
N ASP A 137 8.68 -14.37 -3.63
CA ASP A 137 10.14 -14.45 -3.52
C ASP A 137 10.62 -14.03 -2.12
N ILE A 138 11.91 -14.25 -1.84
CA ILE A 138 12.55 -13.90 -0.57
C ILE A 138 13.59 -12.81 -0.83
N CYS A 139 13.55 -11.75 -0.02
CA CYS A 139 14.47 -10.64 -0.07
C CYS A 139 15.16 -10.44 1.28
N ASP A 140 16.48 -10.59 1.30
CA ASP A 140 17.33 -10.19 2.41
C ASP A 140 17.76 -8.72 2.21
N VAL A 141 17.43 -7.87 3.16
CA VAL A 141 17.83 -6.45 3.18
C VAL A 141 18.92 -6.29 4.24
N CYS A 142 20.16 -6.45 3.81
CA CYS A 142 21.36 -6.09 4.58
C CYS A 142 22.47 -5.66 3.62
N PRO A 143 23.50 -4.93 4.11
CA PRO A 143 24.58 -4.41 3.28
C PRO A 143 25.27 -5.47 2.42
N GLU A 144 25.43 -6.69 2.93
CA GLU A 144 26.19 -7.76 2.29
C GLU A 144 25.39 -8.51 1.21
N LYS A 145 24.06 -8.57 1.35
CA LYS A 145 23.19 -9.42 0.52
C LYS A 145 22.36 -8.65 -0.49
N LEU A 146 22.11 -7.36 -0.27
CA LEU A 146 21.27 -6.56 -1.15
C LEU A 146 22.12 -5.76 -2.16
N PRO A 147 22.05 -6.06 -3.47
CA PRO A 147 22.73 -5.26 -4.48
C PRO A 147 22.19 -3.82 -4.50
N ASN A 148 23.09 -2.84 -4.61
CA ASN A 148 22.78 -1.41 -4.54
C ASN A 148 22.07 -1.01 -3.23
N TYR A 149 22.46 -1.63 -2.10
CA TYR A 149 21.86 -1.48 -0.78
C TYR A 149 21.49 -0.03 -0.43
N GLU A 150 22.45 0.90 -0.45
CA GLU A 150 22.21 2.30 -0.06
C GLU A 150 21.19 3.01 -0.96
N ALA A 151 21.28 2.80 -2.28
CA ALA A 151 20.33 3.38 -3.22
C ALA A 151 18.93 2.79 -3.03
N LYS A 152 18.84 1.49 -2.76
CA LYS A 152 17.56 0.82 -2.48
C LYS A 152 16.94 1.29 -1.17
N LEU A 153 17.71 1.42 -0.09
CA LEU A 153 17.19 1.95 1.16
C LEU A 153 16.66 3.38 1.01
N LYS A 154 17.38 4.22 0.25
CA LYS A 154 16.89 5.56 -0.06
C LYS A 154 15.56 5.52 -0.81
N ASN A 155 15.45 4.67 -1.84
CA ASN A 155 14.21 4.53 -2.62
C ASN A 155 13.06 3.95 -1.78
N PHE A 156 13.34 3.01 -0.88
CA PHE A 156 12.33 2.45 0.01
C PHE A 156 11.81 3.50 1.01
N PHE A 157 12.68 4.42 1.46
CA PHE A 157 12.32 5.43 2.44
C PHE A 157 11.69 6.70 1.85
N GLU A 158 11.88 6.96 0.55
CA GLU A 158 11.19 8.05 -0.12
C GLU A 158 9.67 7.77 -0.12
N GLU A 159 8.84 8.73 0.29
CA GLU A 159 7.38 8.53 0.36
C GLU A 159 6.82 8.22 -1.03
N HIS A 160 6.20 7.05 -1.18
CA HIS A 160 5.70 6.55 -2.45
C HIS A 160 4.38 5.79 -2.31
N LEU A 161 3.80 5.41 -3.45
CA LEU A 161 2.69 4.49 -3.51
C LEU A 161 2.90 3.43 -4.61
N HIS A 162 2.14 2.35 -4.54
CA HIS A 162 2.02 1.34 -5.58
C HIS A 162 0.60 1.25 -6.12
N THR A 163 0.46 0.80 -7.37
CA THR A 163 -0.85 0.55 -8.01
C THR A 163 -1.47 -0.78 -7.59
N ASP A 164 -0.70 -1.60 -6.89
CA ASP A 164 -1.03 -2.93 -6.40
C ASP A 164 -0.73 -2.99 -4.89
N GLU A 165 -1.15 -4.06 -4.22
CA GLU A 165 -0.86 -4.25 -2.80
C GLU A 165 0.65 -4.45 -2.56
N GLU A 166 1.18 -3.82 -1.53
CA GLU A 166 2.51 -4.09 -1.01
C GLU A 166 2.38 -5.13 0.11
N ILE A 167 2.77 -6.38 -0.17
CA ILE A 167 2.65 -7.49 0.78
C ILE A 167 4.03 -7.92 1.25
N ARG A 168 4.24 -7.95 2.57
CA ARG A 168 5.51 -8.33 3.19
C ARG A 168 5.26 -9.25 4.38
N TYR A 169 5.97 -10.38 4.42
CA TYR A 169 5.98 -11.29 5.55
C TYR A 169 7.40 -11.41 6.11
N CYS A 170 7.60 -10.94 7.34
CA CYS A 170 8.91 -10.90 7.99
C CYS A 170 9.31 -12.28 8.51
N LEU A 171 10.30 -12.90 7.87
CA LEU A 171 10.83 -14.21 8.24
C LEU A 171 11.94 -14.12 9.29
N GLU A 172 12.76 -13.07 9.23
CA GLU A 172 13.83 -12.79 10.19
C GLU A 172 14.04 -11.27 10.31
N GLY A 173 14.57 -10.81 11.45
CA GLY A 173 14.85 -9.39 11.68
C GLY A 173 13.57 -8.55 11.85
N SER A 174 13.65 -7.28 11.46
CA SER A 174 12.58 -6.31 11.66
C SER A 174 12.78 -5.01 10.85
N GLY A 175 11.72 -4.21 10.78
CA GLY A 175 11.76 -2.89 10.16
C GLY A 175 10.48 -2.10 10.40
N TYR A 176 10.45 -0.88 9.86
CA TYR A 176 9.34 0.05 9.98
C TYR A 176 8.69 0.31 8.62
N PHE A 177 7.37 0.21 8.58
CA PHE A 177 6.53 0.71 7.50
C PHE A 177 5.81 1.95 8.01
N ASP A 178 6.15 3.12 7.49
CA ASP A 178 5.46 4.35 7.83
C ASP A 178 4.33 4.58 6.82
N VAL A 179 3.13 4.90 7.30
CA VAL A 179 1.93 5.16 6.47
C VAL A 179 1.27 6.47 6.86
N ARG A 180 0.54 7.08 5.93
CA ARG A 180 -0.25 8.30 6.19
C ARG A 180 -1.62 7.95 6.76
N ASP A 181 -2.01 8.62 7.84
CA ASP A 181 -3.39 8.64 8.32
C ASP A 181 -4.28 9.56 7.46
N GLN A 182 -5.56 9.72 7.84
CA GLN A 182 -6.52 10.59 7.14
C GLN A 182 -6.17 12.09 7.22
N ASN A 183 -5.37 12.48 8.22
CA ASN A 183 -4.93 13.85 8.45
C ASN A 183 -3.50 14.10 7.94
N GLU A 184 -2.97 13.19 7.09
CA GLU A 184 -1.63 13.26 6.53
C GLU A 184 -0.51 13.19 7.59
N GLN A 185 -0.79 12.64 8.78
CA GLN A 185 0.20 12.36 9.81
C GLN A 185 0.87 11.00 9.58
N TRP A 186 2.15 10.90 9.94
CA TRP A 186 2.88 9.64 9.88
C TRP A 186 2.53 8.73 11.05
N ILE A 187 2.15 7.50 10.70
CA ILE A 187 2.04 6.36 11.61
C ILE A 187 3.19 5.43 11.29
N ARG A 188 4.03 5.12 12.28
CA ARG A 188 5.07 4.10 12.17
C ARG A 188 4.50 2.75 12.57
N ILE A 189 4.67 1.74 11.71
CA ILE A 189 4.31 0.35 11.97
C ILE A 189 5.58 -0.48 12.07
N ALA A 190 5.91 -0.93 13.28
CA ALA A 190 6.97 -1.89 13.51
C ALA A 190 6.51 -3.29 13.14
N VAL A 191 7.28 -3.96 12.28
CA VAL A 191 7.04 -5.34 11.88
C VAL A 191 8.28 -6.16 12.21
N LYS A 192 8.08 -7.25 12.95
CA LYS A 192 9.13 -8.18 13.37
C LYS A 192 8.84 -9.58 12.82
N LYS A 193 9.80 -10.50 12.99
CA LYS A 193 9.64 -11.93 12.66
C LYS A 193 8.26 -12.47 13.04
N GLY A 194 7.59 -13.13 12.10
CA GLY A 194 6.22 -13.64 12.25
C GLY A 194 5.14 -12.66 11.78
N GLY A 195 5.45 -11.35 11.74
CA GLY A 195 4.54 -10.33 11.25
C GLY A 195 4.41 -10.35 9.73
N MET A 196 3.18 -10.52 9.25
CA MET A 196 2.81 -10.28 7.85
C MET A 196 1.95 -9.01 7.77
N ILE A 197 2.28 -8.11 6.84
CA ILE A 197 1.57 -6.86 6.60
C ILE A 197 1.22 -6.72 5.11
N VAL A 198 0.06 -6.12 4.86
CA VAL A 198 -0.44 -5.75 3.53
C VAL A 198 -0.79 -4.28 3.56
N LEU A 199 -0.11 -3.48 2.73
CA LEU A 199 -0.49 -2.10 2.48
C LEU A 199 -1.36 -2.06 1.21
N PRO A 200 -2.54 -1.41 1.25
CA PRO A 200 -3.43 -1.37 0.12
C PRO A 200 -2.87 -0.50 -1.01
N ALA A 201 -3.22 -0.84 -2.25
CA ALA A 201 -2.91 -0.04 -3.42
C ALA A 201 -3.34 1.43 -3.23
N GLY A 202 -2.48 2.38 -3.64
CA GLY A 202 -2.75 3.81 -3.54
C GLY A 202 -2.50 4.45 -2.17
N MET A 203 -2.08 3.69 -1.15
CA MET A 203 -1.62 4.25 0.12
C MET A 203 -0.22 4.86 -0.03
N TYR A 204 -0.03 6.08 0.46
CA TYR A 204 1.32 6.63 0.63
C TYR A 204 1.99 5.98 1.83
N HIS A 205 3.17 5.45 1.59
CA HIS A 205 3.98 4.76 2.59
C HIS A 205 5.47 4.90 2.28
N ARG A 206 6.29 4.44 3.22
CA ARG A 206 7.73 4.25 3.07
C ARG A 206 8.21 3.14 4.00
N PHE A 207 9.38 2.58 3.69
CA PHE A 207 10.01 1.55 4.49
C PHE A 207 11.42 1.97 4.92
N THR A 208 11.77 1.66 6.17
CA THR A 208 13.15 1.70 6.66
C THR A 208 13.44 0.49 7.52
N LEU A 209 14.71 0.07 7.56
CA LEU A 209 15.18 -0.80 8.63
C LEU A 209 15.08 -0.06 9.97
N ASP A 210 15.00 -0.82 11.05
CA ASP A 210 15.26 -0.30 12.40
C ASP A 210 16.77 -0.33 12.71
N SER A 211 17.13 -0.07 13.97
CA SER A 211 18.52 -0.04 14.44
C SER A 211 19.27 -1.37 14.29
N ASP A 212 18.58 -2.49 14.12
CA ASP A 212 19.20 -3.82 13.94
C ASP A 212 19.67 -4.04 12.49
N ASN A 213 19.28 -3.16 11.56
CA ASN A 213 19.77 -3.10 10.18
C ASN A 213 19.61 -4.40 9.37
N TYR A 214 18.62 -5.22 9.71
CA TYR A 214 18.36 -6.47 9.01
C TYR A 214 16.88 -6.82 8.98
N ILE A 215 16.39 -7.15 7.79
CA ILE A 215 15.15 -7.91 7.61
C ILE A 215 15.32 -8.94 6.50
N LYS A 216 14.79 -10.14 6.71
CA LYS A 216 14.49 -11.09 5.65
C LYS A 216 12.98 -11.12 5.46
N ALA A 217 12.51 -10.63 4.33
CA ALA A 217 11.09 -10.57 4.01
C ALA A 217 10.74 -11.49 2.85
N MET A 218 9.69 -12.28 3.02
CA MET A 218 8.96 -12.85 1.90
C MET A 218 8.09 -11.76 1.29
N ARG A 219 8.18 -11.59 -0.03
CA ARG A 219 7.32 -10.67 -0.79
C ARG A 219 6.33 -11.49 -1.59
N LEU A 220 5.06 -11.09 -1.55
CA LEU A 220 3.96 -11.81 -2.19
C LEU A 220 3.24 -10.89 -3.17
N PHE A 221 2.77 -11.42 -4.30
CA PHE A 221 2.04 -10.65 -5.33
C PHE A 221 0.88 -11.45 -5.92
N VAL A 222 -0.14 -10.72 -6.38
CA VAL A 222 -1.17 -11.25 -7.28
C VAL A 222 -0.63 -11.20 -8.70
N GLY A 223 -0.43 -12.37 -9.32
CA GLY A 223 0.19 -12.44 -10.65
C GLY A 223 1.68 -12.08 -10.66
N GLU A 224 2.17 -11.66 -11.82
CA GLU A 224 3.56 -11.20 -11.98
C GLU A 224 3.76 -9.85 -11.28
N PRO A 225 4.86 -9.66 -10.54
CA PRO A 225 5.02 -8.48 -9.70
C PRO A 225 5.38 -7.23 -10.51
N ILE A 226 4.75 -6.11 -10.15
CA ILE A 226 5.12 -4.77 -10.62
C ILE A 226 5.59 -3.98 -9.41
N TRP A 227 6.92 -3.78 -9.31
CA TRP A 227 7.56 -3.14 -8.16
C TRP A 227 7.64 -1.62 -8.24
N THR A 228 7.12 -1.01 -9.31
CA THR A 228 7.35 0.41 -9.60
C THR A 228 6.78 1.30 -8.49
N PRO A 229 7.63 2.04 -7.76
CA PRO A 229 7.16 3.06 -6.82
C PRO A 229 6.79 4.33 -7.58
N TYR A 230 5.75 5.02 -7.11
CA TYR A 230 5.40 6.36 -7.56
C TYR A 230 5.60 7.34 -6.41
N ASN A 231 6.77 7.99 -6.37
CA ASN A 231 7.15 8.92 -5.30
C ASN A 231 6.18 10.10 -5.27
N ARG A 232 5.70 10.50 -4.09
CA ARG A 232 4.73 11.58 -3.94
C ARG A 232 5.26 12.88 -4.60
N PRO A 233 4.44 13.64 -5.37
CA PRO A 233 2.98 13.52 -5.56
C PRO A 233 2.54 12.71 -6.79
N HIS A 234 1.58 11.79 -6.61
CA HIS A 234 0.93 11.03 -7.69
C HIS A 234 -0.59 10.83 -7.48
N ASP A 235 -1.28 11.86 -6.97
CA ASP A 235 -2.72 11.80 -6.64
C ASP A 235 -3.66 11.61 -7.84
N HIS A 236 -3.14 11.74 -9.06
CA HIS A 236 -3.89 11.52 -10.28
C HIS A 236 -4.12 10.04 -10.62
N LEU A 237 -3.32 9.12 -10.04
CA LEU A 237 -3.37 7.69 -10.34
C LEU A 237 -4.73 7.08 -9.92
N PRO A 238 -5.31 6.15 -10.73
CA PRO A 238 -6.59 5.52 -10.40
C PRO A 238 -6.59 4.82 -9.04
N ALA A 239 -5.54 4.06 -8.71
CA ALA A 239 -5.43 3.37 -7.43
C ALA A 239 -5.47 4.34 -6.22
N ARG A 240 -4.81 5.50 -6.33
CA ARG A 240 -4.83 6.53 -5.29
C ARG A 240 -6.21 7.14 -5.12
N LYS A 241 -6.90 7.47 -6.22
CA LYS A 241 -8.29 7.98 -6.17
C LYS A 241 -9.23 6.97 -5.54
N GLU A 242 -9.10 5.70 -5.93
CA GLU A 242 -9.91 4.61 -5.37
C GLU A 242 -9.67 4.42 -3.87
N TYR A 243 -8.41 4.44 -3.42
CA TYR A 243 -8.05 4.40 -2.00
C TYR A 243 -8.68 5.57 -1.22
N VAL A 244 -8.52 6.79 -1.71
CA VAL A 244 -9.09 7.99 -1.06
C VAL A 244 -10.61 7.91 -0.99
N ASP A 245 -11.28 7.54 -2.08
CA ASP A 245 -12.74 7.46 -2.13
C ASP A 245 -13.31 6.36 -1.23
N LYS A 246 -12.67 5.19 -1.19
CA LYS A 246 -13.20 4.02 -0.47
C LYS A 246 -12.80 3.94 0.99
N ILE A 247 -11.61 4.41 1.34
CA ILE A 247 -11.03 4.22 2.66
C ILE A 247 -11.04 5.54 3.43
N ILE A 248 -10.39 6.58 2.90
CA ILE A 248 -10.28 7.88 3.59
C ILE A 248 -11.64 8.57 3.73
N ASN A 249 -12.37 8.74 2.62
CA ASN A 249 -13.65 9.46 2.62
C ASN A 249 -14.79 8.67 3.28
N ARG A 250 -14.70 7.34 3.29
CA ARG A 250 -15.75 6.48 3.87
C ARG A 250 -15.64 6.36 5.39
N GLY A 251 -14.42 6.42 5.94
CA GLY A 251 -14.17 6.48 7.38
C GLY A 251 -14.64 7.80 8.03
N GLY A 252 -14.63 8.91 7.29
CA GLY A 252 -15.11 10.22 7.76
C GLY A 252 -16.63 10.36 7.88
N ASN A 253 -17.42 9.52 7.20
CA ASN A 253 -18.89 9.60 7.21
C ASN A 253 -19.56 8.82 8.34
N GLN A 254 -18.83 8.00 9.12
CA GLN A 254 -19.41 7.27 10.26
C GLN A 254 -19.45 8.09 11.55
N THR A 255 -18.79 9.26 11.61
CA THR A 255 -18.72 10.11 12.82
C THR A 255 -19.76 11.24 12.87
N VAL A 256 -20.62 11.39 11.86
CA VAL A 256 -21.55 12.53 11.77
C VAL A 256 -23.01 12.22 12.16
N GLU A 257 -23.35 10.96 12.45
CA GLU A 257 -24.68 10.57 12.95
C GLU A 257 -24.64 10.13 14.42
N ALA A 258 -24.20 11.03 15.31
CA ALA A 258 -24.43 10.89 16.75
C ALA A 258 -24.41 12.26 17.44
N ARG A 259 -25.43 13.11 17.16
CA ARG A 259 -25.88 14.19 18.04
C ARG A 259 -27.37 14.41 17.89
#